data_AF-A0A6B3GZD0-F1
#
_entry.id   AF-A0A6B3GZD0-F1
#
_cell.length_a   1.000
_cell.length_b   1.000
_cell.length_c   1.000
_cell.angle_alpha   90.00
_cell.angle_beta   90.00
_cell.angle_gamma   90.00
#
_symmetry.space_group_name_H-M   'P 1'
#
loop_
_entity.id
_entity.type
_entity.pdbx_description
1 polymer ?
#
loop_
_entity_poly.entity_id
_entity_poly.type
_entity_poly.pdbx_seq_one_letter_code
_entity_poly.pdbx_strand_id
1 'polypeptide(L)'
;GYNVVNLGIKQPVSAILEAAEEHRADVIGMSGLLVKSTVIMKENLQELNQRKMAADFPVILGGAALTRAYVEQDLHEIYEGEVR
;
A
#
# COMPACT_ATOMS: atom_id res chain seq x y z
N GLY A 1 -1.93 -18.47 -11.31
CA GLY A 1 -2.40 -17.11 -11.65
C GLY A 1 -2.86 -16.43 -10.36
N TYR A 2 -3.05 -15.12 -10.38
CA TYR A 2 -3.51 -14.35 -9.22
C TYR A 2 -4.96 -13.89 -9.43
N ASN A 3 -5.76 -13.84 -8.37
CA ASN A 3 -7.04 -13.15 -8.39
C ASN A 3 -6.81 -11.68 -8.04
N VAL A 4 -7.27 -10.77 -8.88
CA VAL A 4 -7.02 -9.33 -8.72
C VAL A 4 -8.34 -8.61 -8.54
N VAL A 5 -8.52 -8.00 -7.38
CA VAL A 5 -9.64 -7.09 -7.11
C VAL A 5 -9.18 -5.67 -7.42
N ASN A 6 -9.74 -5.09 -8.49
CA ASN A 6 -9.38 -3.73 -8.90
C ASN A 6 -10.34 -2.71 -8.28
N LEU A 7 -9.82 -1.87 -7.39
CA LEU A 7 -10.57 -0.82 -6.69
C LEU A 7 -10.60 0.51 -7.46
N GLY A 8 -9.91 0.60 -8.61
CA GLY A 8 -9.84 1.81 -9.41
C GLY A 8 -8.82 2.84 -8.89
N ILE A 9 -9.09 4.12 -9.13
CA ILE A 9 -8.18 5.23 -8.79
C ILE A 9 -8.73 6.07 -7.63
N LYS A 10 -7.83 6.81 -6.95
CA LYS A 10 -8.17 7.74 -5.85
C LYS A 10 -8.97 7.07 -4.72
N GLN A 11 -8.65 5.81 -4.42
CA GLN A 11 -9.28 5.10 -3.31
C GLN A 11 -8.68 5.55 -1.98
N PRO A 12 -9.52 5.86 -0.96
CA PRO A 12 -9.03 6.08 0.39
C PRO A 12 -8.55 4.75 0.98
N VAL A 13 -7.59 4.80 1.91
CA VAL A 13 -7.05 3.59 2.54
C VAL A 13 -8.12 2.76 3.26
N SER A 14 -9.15 3.40 3.82
CA SER A 14 -10.28 2.68 4.42
C SER A 14 -11.00 1.76 3.43
N ALA A 15 -11.20 2.19 2.18
CA ALA A 15 -11.83 1.37 1.15
C ALA A 15 -10.91 0.24 0.68
N ILE A 16 -9.59 0.47 0.68
CA ILE A 16 -8.59 -0.56 0.39
C ILE A 16 -8.64 -1.66 1.46
N LEU A 17 -8.69 -1.27 2.74
CA LEU A 17 -8.76 -2.20 3.87
C LEU A 17 -10.06 -2.99 3.89
N GLU A 18 -11.20 -2.33 3.69
CA GLU A 18 -12.51 -2.99 3.63
C GLU A 18 -12.53 -4.05 2.52
N ALA A 19 -12.04 -3.71 1.33
CA ALA A 19 -11.93 -4.68 0.24
C ALA A 19 -10.93 -5.81 0.53
N ALA A 20 -9.82 -5.50 1.20
CA ALA A 20 -8.83 -6.50 1.59
C ALA A 20 -9.43 -7.52 2.59
N GLU A 21 -10.21 -7.06 3.56
CA GLU A 21 -10.93 -7.93 4.50
C GLU A 21 -12.05 -8.72 3.81
N GLU A 22 -12.92 -8.05 3.03
CA GLU A 22 -14.06 -8.66 2.34
C GLU A 22 -13.62 -9.79 1.40
N HIS A 23 -12.57 -9.54 0.62
CA HIS A 23 -12.05 -10.50 -0.34
C HIS A 23 -10.98 -11.42 0.25
N ARG A 24 -10.62 -11.26 1.52
CA ARG A 24 -9.52 -11.98 2.20
C ARG A 24 -8.24 -11.93 1.38
N ALA A 25 -7.84 -10.72 1.00
CA ALA A 25 -6.66 -10.48 0.18
C ALA A 25 -5.39 -10.85 0.95
N ASP A 26 -4.47 -11.56 0.28
CA ASP A 26 -3.17 -11.91 0.85
C ASP A 26 -2.17 -10.75 0.79
N VAL A 27 -2.38 -9.78 -0.12
CA VAL A 27 -1.46 -8.68 -0.42
C VAL A 27 -2.24 -7.45 -0.87
N ILE A 28 -1.81 -6.26 -0.45
CA ILE A 28 -2.33 -4.97 -0.92
C ILE A 28 -1.36 -4.35 -1.94
N GLY A 29 -1.89 -3.96 -3.11
CA GLY A 29 -1.12 -3.23 -4.12
C GLY A 29 -1.55 -1.76 -4.22
N MET A 30 -0.60 -0.83 -4.25
CA MET A 30 -0.87 0.60 -4.50
C MET A 30 -0.01 1.14 -5.64
N SER A 31 -0.61 2.00 -6.48
CA SER A 31 0.05 2.58 -7.66
C SER A 31 -0.02 4.12 -7.68
N GLY A 32 1.09 4.77 -8.04
CA GLY A 32 1.28 6.22 -7.96
C GLY A 32 2.03 6.81 -9.15
N LEU A 33 1.39 7.74 -9.87
CA LEU A 33 1.97 8.37 -11.08
C LEU A 33 2.70 9.68 -10.79
N LEU A 34 2.30 10.42 -9.75
CA LEU A 34 2.80 11.75 -9.43
C LEU A 34 3.59 11.72 -8.13
N VAL A 35 4.53 12.66 -7.97
CA VAL A 35 5.30 12.81 -6.71
C VAL A 35 4.36 13.02 -5.50
N LYS A 36 3.24 13.73 -5.67
CA LYS A 36 2.25 13.85 -4.58
C LYS A 36 1.61 12.51 -4.20
N SER A 37 1.50 11.56 -5.14
CA SER A 37 0.94 10.23 -4.89
C SER A 37 1.86 9.39 -3.99
N THR A 38 3.19 9.58 -4.07
CA THR A 38 4.13 8.83 -3.23
C THR A 38 4.01 9.22 -1.75
N VAL A 39 3.72 10.50 -1.48
CA VAL A 39 3.44 10.99 -0.13
C VAL A 39 2.16 10.36 0.43
N ILE A 40 1.10 10.29 -0.38
CA ILE A 40 -0.16 9.64 0.01
C ILE A 40 0.07 8.15 0.30
N MET A 41 0.91 7.46 -0.48
CA MET A 41 1.26 6.07 -0.21
C MET A 41 1.94 5.89 1.14
N LYS A 42 2.88 6.78 1.48
CA LYS A 42 3.51 6.79 2.81
C LYS A 42 2.49 6.99 3.92
N GLU A 43 1.56 7.94 3.76
CA GLU A 43 0.48 8.18 4.71
C GLU A 43 -0.41 6.94 4.89
N ASN A 44 -0.74 6.24 3.80
CA ASN A 44 -1.51 4.99 3.86
C ASN A 44 -0.79 3.89 4.66
N LEU A 45 0.54 3.73 4.48
CA LEU A 45 1.33 2.79 5.27
C LEU A 45 1.32 3.13 6.76
N GLN A 46 1.45 4.41 7.09
CA GLN A 46 1.37 4.87 8.48
C GLN A 46 -0.01 4.61 9.08
N GLU A 47 -1.07 4.76 8.29
CA GLU A 47 -2.43 4.46 8.74
C GLU A 47 -2.65 2.96 8.98
N LEU A 48 -2.09 2.10 8.11
CA LEU A 48 -2.06 0.65 8.32
C LEU A 48 -1.37 0.28 9.64
N ASN A 49 -0.22 0.88 9.94
CA ASN A 49 0.47 0.68 11.22
C ASN A 49 -0.40 1.13 12.40
N GLN A 50 -0.98 2.34 12.32
CA GLN A 50 -1.83 2.89 13.40
C GLN A 50 -3.03 1.98 13.71
N ARG A 51 -3.59 1.34 12.67
CA ARG A 51 -4.68 0.38 12.79
C ARG A 51 -4.23 -1.03 13.22
N LYS A 52 -2.92 -1.25 13.39
CA LYS A 52 -2.27 -2.53 13.71
C LYS A 52 -2.50 -3.63 12.67
N MET A 53 -2.74 -3.23 11.43
CA MET A 53 -3.01 -4.13 10.30
C MET A 53 -1.75 -4.40 9.46
N ALA A 54 -0.62 -3.80 9.83
CA ALA A 54 0.62 -3.90 9.07
C ALA A 54 1.20 -5.31 9.05
N ALA A 55 1.01 -6.08 10.13
CA ALA A 55 1.45 -7.46 10.20
C ALA A 55 0.59 -8.41 9.33
N ASP A 56 -0.65 -8.01 9.01
CA ASP A 56 -1.61 -8.86 8.30
C ASP A 56 -1.53 -8.71 6.79
N PHE A 57 -1.14 -7.52 6.30
CA PHE A 57 -1.16 -7.20 4.87
C PHE A 57 0.20 -6.73 4.35
N PRO A 58 1.01 -7.62 3.75
CA PRO A 58 2.14 -7.20 2.93
C PRO A 58 1.68 -6.20 1.84
N VAL A 59 2.49 -5.18 1.60
CA VAL A 59 2.18 -4.11 0.63
C VAL A 59 3.17 -4.12 -0.53
N ILE A 60 2.65 -4.03 -1.75
CA ILE A 60 3.45 -3.81 -2.96
C ILE A 60 3.18 -2.42 -3.50
N LEU A 61 4.24 -1.65 -3.72
CA LEU A 61 4.17 -0.29 -4.23
C LEU A 61 4.73 -0.19 -5.65
N GLY A 62 4.04 0.55 -6.52
CA GLY A 62 4.47 0.73 -7.90
C GLY A 62 4.06 2.07 -8.51
N GLY A 63 4.64 2.39 -9.66
CA GLY A 63 4.29 3.57 -10.45
C GLY A 63 5.48 4.46 -10.80
N ALA A 64 5.28 5.37 -11.75
CA ALA A 64 6.36 6.10 -12.39
C ALA A 64 7.07 7.12 -11.48
N ALA A 65 6.41 7.57 -10.41
CA ALA A 65 6.98 8.52 -9.47
C ALA A 65 7.77 7.87 -8.33
N LEU A 66 7.66 6.55 -8.16
CA LEU A 66 8.40 5.81 -7.13
C LEU A 66 9.80 5.46 -7.63
N THR A 67 10.80 5.73 -6.79
CA THR A 67 12.13 5.20 -6.98
C THR A 67 12.30 3.97 -6.10
N ARG A 68 13.14 3.03 -6.55
CA ARG A 68 13.46 1.83 -5.77
C ARG A 68 14.02 2.18 -4.38
N ALA A 69 14.90 3.17 -4.30
CA ALA A 69 15.48 3.64 -3.04
C ALA A 69 14.39 4.15 -2.09
N TYR A 70 13.41 4.91 -2.59
CA TYR A 70 12.32 5.41 -1.75
C TYR A 70 11.48 4.27 -1.14
N VAL A 71 11.20 3.22 -1.91
CA VAL A 71 10.44 2.07 -1.41
C VAL A 71 11.27 1.23 -0.44
N GLU A 72 12.47 0.82 -0.84
CA GLU A 72 13.31 -0.13 -0.09
C GLU A 72 14.01 0.49 1.13
N GLN A 73 14.12 1.82 1.21
CA GLN A 73 14.73 2.53 2.34
C GLN A 73 13.66 3.27 3.14
N ASP A 74 13.13 4.37 2.59
CA ASP A 74 12.23 5.25 3.34
C ASP A 74 10.95 4.53 3.78
N LEU A 75 10.25 3.87 2.84
CA LEU A 75 8.96 3.25 3.15
C LEU A 75 9.11 1.95 3.94
N HIS A 76 10.19 1.21 3.71
CA HIS A 76 10.51 0.01 4.48
C HIS A 76 10.79 0.33 5.96
N GLU A 77 11.46 1.43 6.27
CA GLU A 77 11.69 1.85 7.66
C GLU A 77 10.42 2.33 8.36
N ILE A 78 9.42 2.78 7.61
CA ILE A 78 8.18 3.33 8.14
C ILE A 78 7.16 2.22 8.40
N TYR A 79 7.06 1.23 7.52
CA TYR A 79 6.03 0.21 7.60
C TYR A 79 6.42 -0.90 8.57
N GLU A 80 5.52 -1.26 9.50
CA GLU A 80 5.81 -2.33 10.48
C GLU A 80 5.69 -3.73 9.85
N GLY A 81 5.05 -3.83 8.67
CA GLY A 81 4.92 -5.04 7.87
C GLY A 81 5.95 -5.15 6.76
N GLU A 82 5.71 -6.04 5.81
CA GLU A 82 6.54 -6.14 4.60
C GLU A 82 6.05 -5.17 3.52
N VAL A 83 6.96 -4.32 3.01
CA VAL A 83 6.71 -3.46 1.84
C VAL A 83 7.79 -3.66 0.77
N ARG A 84 7.37 -3.74 -0.49
CA ARG A 84 8.21 -4.06 -1.66
C ARG A 84 7.90 -3.18 -2.87
#